data_AF-A0A813KN90-F1
#
_entry.id   AF-A0A813KN90-F1
#
_cell.length_a   1.000
_cell.length_b   1.000
_cell.length_c   1.000
_cell.angle_alpha   90.00
_cell.angle_beta   90.00
_cell.angle_gamma   90.00
#
_symmetry.space_group_name_H-M   'P 1'
#
loop_
_entity.id
_entity.type
_entity.pdbx_description
1 polymer ?
#
loop_
_entity_poly.entity_id
_entity_poly.type
_entity_poly.pdbx_seq_one_letter_code
_entity_poly.pdbx_strand_id
1 'polypeptide(L)'
;QSLPAACKQLQEELSKMSLSFSIVFRAFGVRLDTPSTTSWEEALEVRSRLLTAREQGVSAMQACLLEVLTAGRTNVHKKRSRSWSQAEAEDLIGHFVAKCEANKLRREALQQRKEALEERLQQRRAQKVLRNARKLECRQQRLQQRLQQRWQRVVGRAQRALLQEQKLDASSQQQAAAAVAEAARAK
;
A
#
# COMPACT_ATOMS: atom_id res chain seq x y z
N GLN A 1 -14.03 -26.95 38.03
CA GLN A 1 -12.89 -26.15 38.53
C GLN A 1 -13.47 -24.94 39.25
N SER A 2 -13.12 -24.71 40.52
CA SER A 2 -13.69 -23.62 41.32
C SER A 2 -13.10 -22.28 40.90
N LEU A 3 -13.95 -21.27 40.69
CA LEU A 3 -13.51 -19.91 40.39
C LEU A 3 -12.67 -19.33 41.55
N PRO A 4 -11.60 -18.57 41.26
CA PRO A 4 -10.79 -17.88 42.27
C PRO A 4 -11.65 -17.02 43.20
N ALA A 5 -11.27 -16.90 44.47
CA ALA A 5 -12.05 -16.17 45.49
C ALA A 5 -12.35 -14.71 45.09
N ALA A 6 -11.42 -14.05 44.38
CA ALA A 6 -11.60 -12.71 43.84
C ALA A 6 -12.71 -12.63 42.77
N CYS A 7 -12.84 -13.66 41.93
CA CYS A 7 -13.92 -13.73 40.94
C CYS A 7 -15.29 -13.90 41.61
N LYS A 8 -15.35 -14.64 42.72
CA LYS A 8 -16.58 -14.82 43.49
C LYS A 8 -17.06 -13.53 44.16
N GLN A 9 -16.13 -12.74 44.74
CA GLN A 9 -16.45 -11.42 45.30
C GLN A 9 -16.94 -10.44 44.23
N LEU A 10 -16.26 -10.39 43.08
CA LEU A 10 -16.68 -9.54 41.97
C LEU A 10 -18.05 -9.97 41.42
N GLN A 11 -18.34 -11.28 41.41
CA GLN A 11 -19.64 -11.83 41.04
C GLN A 11 -20.75 -11.49 42.05
N GLU A 12 -20.45 -11.46 43.36
CA GLU A 12 -21.36 -11.00 44.41
C GLU A 12 -21.58 -9.48 44.40
N GLU A 13 -20.58 -8.68 44.05
CA GLU A 13 -20.74 -7.23 43.90
C GLU A 13 -21.54 -6.87 42.65
N LEU A 14 -21.26 -7.53 41.52
CA LEU A 14 -22.02 -7.36 40.27
C LEU A 14 -23.46 -7.83 40.39
N SER A 15 -23.77 -8.84 41.22
CA SER A 15 -25.14 -9.29 41.46
C SER A 15 -25.92 -8.36 42.39
N LYS A 16 -25.24 -7.57 43.23
CA LYS A 16 -25.83 -6.51 44.07
C LYS A 16 -26.07 -5.21 43.31
N MET A 17 -25.33 -4.94 42.23
CA MET A 17 -25.57 -3.80 41.34
C MET A 17 -26.63 -4.14 40.30
N SER A 18 -27.67 -3.30 40.16
CA SER A 18 -28.67 -3.44 39.09
C SER A 18 -28.06 -3.05 37.73
N LEU A 19 -27.26 -3.95 37.16
CA LEU A 19 -26.56 -3.73 35.89
C LEU A 19 -27.40 -4.26 34.73
N SER A 20 -27.56 -3.44 33.70
CA SER A 20 -28.15 -3.85 32.42
C SER A 20 -27.06 -4.01 31.37
N PHE A 21 -26.94 -5.20 30.79
CA PHE A 21 -25.97 -5.54 29.75
C PHE A 21 -26.64 -5.52 28.38
N SER A 22 -26.13 -4.72 27.44
CA SER A 22 -26.57 -4.74 26.03
C SER A 22 -25.40 -5.11 25.14
N ILE A 23 -25.66 -5.86 24.06
CA ILE A 23 -24.63 -6.23 23.09
C ILE A 23 -24.69 -5.21 21.96
N VAL A 24 -23.58 -4.53 21.75
CA VAL A 24 -23.39 -3.64 20.61
C VAL A 24 -22.72 -4.44 19.51
N PHE A 25 -23.48 -4.81 18.49
CA PHE A 25 -22.94 -5.47 17.32
C PHE A 25 -22.54 -4.44 16.26
N ARG A 26 -21.29 -4.51 15.80
CA ARG A 26 -20.79 -3.66 14.71
C ARG A 26 -20.34 -4.52 13.55
N ALA A 27 -21.01 -4.39 12.41
CA ALA A 27 -20.60 -5.03 11.17
C ALA A 27 -20.63 -4.01 10.03
N PHE A 28 -19.61 -4.04 9.17
CA PHE A 28 -19.55 -3.23 7.95
C PHE A 28 -19.86 -1.73 8.13
N GLY A 29 -19.49 -1.16 9.28
CA GLY A 29 -19.72 0.25 9.62
C GLY A 29 -21.13 0.58 10.13
N VAL A 30 -21.98 -0.43 10.37
CA VAL A 30 -23.32 -0.29 10.93
C VAL A 30 -23.32 -0.83 12.36
N ARG A 31 -23.98 -0.12 13.27
CA ARG A 31 -24.15 -0.49 14.68
C ARG A 31 -25.59 -0.96 14.90
N LEU A 32 -25.74 -2.12 15.54
CA LEU A 32 -27.01 -2.66 16.03
C LEU A 32 -26.89 -2.86 17.54
N ASP A 33 -27.84 -2.32 18.30
CA ASP A 33 -27.91 -2.48 19.75
C ASP A 33 -28.98 -3.54 20.07
N THR A 34 -28.60 -4.62 20.74
CA THR A 34 -29.55 -5.66 21.17
C THR A 34 -30.33 -5.21 22.40
N PRO A 35 -31.51 -5.81 22.67
CA PRO A 35 -32.18 -5.70 23.95
C PRO A 35 -31.22 -6.00 25.12
N SER A 36 -31.40 -5.30 26.22
CA SER A 36 -30.54 -5.42 27.40
C SER A 36 -31.00 -6.55 28.34
N THR A 37 -30.05 -7.27 28.92
CA THR A 37 -30.22 -8.35 29.92
C THR A 37 -29.75 -7.88 31.29
N THR A 38 -30.14 -8.56 32.37
CA THR A 38 -29.53 -8.38 33.70
C THR A 38 -28.47 -9.43 34.02
N SER A 39 -28.28 -10.42 33.14
CA SER A 39 -27.28 -11.50 33.28
C SER A 39 -26.09 -11.27 32.34
N TRP A 40 -24.91 -11.07 32.90
CA TRP A 40 -23.66 -10.93 32.13
C TRP A 40 -23.27 -12.22 31.42
N GLU A 41 -23.53 -13.39 32.02
CA GLU A 41 -23.26 -14.71 31.42
C GLU A 41 -24.08 -14.88 30.13
N GLU A 42 -25.36 -14.53 30.19
CA GLU A 42 -26.27 -14.56 29.04
C GLU A 42 -25.82 -13.58 27.95
N ALA A 43 -25.37 -12.38 28.32
CA ALA A 43 -24.85 -11.41 27.37
C ALA A 43 -23.56 -11.90 26.68
N LEU A 44 -22.67 -12.58 27.40
CA LEU A 44 -21.47 -13.18 26.82
C LEU A 44 -21.81 -14.38 25.93
N GLU A 45 -22.74 -15.23 26.33
CA GLU A 45 -23.18 -16.37 25.54
C GLU A 45 -23.80 -15.92 24.22
N VAL A 46 -24.72 -14.94 24.25
CA VAL A 46 -25.30 -14.37 23.04
C VAL A 46 -24.23 -13.72 22.16
N ARG A 47 -23.26 -13.01 22.75
CA ARG A 47 -22.15 -12.44 21.99
C ARG A 47 -21.32 -13.54 21.31
N SER A 48 -21.02 -14.63 22.03
CA SER A 48 -20.29 -15.77 21.48
C SER A 48 -21.07 -16.38 20.31
N ARG A 49 -22.37 -16.64 20.49
CA ARG A 49 -23.23 -17.18 19.43
C ARG A 49 -23.28 -16.28 18.20
N LEU A 50 -23.40 -14.96 18.37
CA LEU A 50 -23.38 -14.01 17.26
C LEU A 50 -22.04 -13.98 16.52
N LEU A 51 -20.92 -14.12 17.23
CA LEU A 51 -19.60 -14.21 16.60
C LEU A 51 -19.44 -15.51 15.80
N THR A 52 -19.85 -16.64 16.35
CA THR A 52 -19.85 -17.94 15.65
C THR A 52 -20.77 -17.90 14.43
N ALA A 53 -21.98 -17.36 14.56
CA ALA A 53 -22.94 -17.25 13.47
C ALA A 53 -22.42 -16.33 12.34
N ARG A 54 -21.68 -15.27 12.70
CA ARG A 54 -21.01 -14.39 11.73
C ARG A 54 -19.97 -15.15 10.88
N GLU A 55 -19.24 -16.08 11.47
CA GLU A 55 -18.26 -16.91 10.76
C GLU A 55 -18.94 -17.94 9.84
N GLN A 56 -20.11 -18.44 10.24
CA GLN A 56 -20.90 -19.40 9.45
C GLN A 56 -21.61 -18.76 8.25
N GLY A 57 -21.92 -17.46 8.31
CA GLY A 57 -22.44 -16.70 7.18
C GLY A 57 -23.63 -15.80 7.52
N VAL A 58 -24.11 -15.07 6.51
CA VAL A 58 -25.17 -14.06 6.67
C VAL A 58 -26.46 -14.67 7.19
N SER A 59 -26.89 -15.82 6.65
CA SER A 59 -28.13 -16.49 7.06
C SER A 59 -28.09 -16.98 8.52
N ALA A 60 -26.97 -17.56 8.96
CA ALA A 60 -26.79 -17.98 10.35
C ALA A 60 -26.80 -16.77 11.30
N MET A 61 -26.13 -15.68 10.92
CA MET A 61 -26.13 -14.43 11.67
C MET A 61 -27.53 -13.81 11.76
N GLN A 62 -28.31 -13.81 10.67
CA GLN A 62 -29.69 -13.33 10.65
C GLN A 62 -30.58 -14.14 11.60
N ALA A 63 -30.51 -15.47 11.54
CA ALA A 63 -31.27 -16.35 12.42
C ALA A 63 -30.93 -16.09 13.90
N CYS A 64 -29.65 -16.01 14.25
CA CYS A 64 -29.21 -15.72 15.60
C CYS A 64 -29.64 -14.33 16.08
N LEU A 65 -29.59 -13.31 15.22
CA LEU A 65 -30.08 -11.96 15.55
C LEU A 65 -31.59 -11.96 15.77
N LEU A 66 -32.35 -12.70 14.95
CA LEU A 66 -33.80 -12.78 15.05
C LEU A 66 -34.19 -13.40 16.41
N GLU A 67 -33.54 -14.51 16.78
CA GLU A 67 -33.71 -15.12 18.11
C GLU A 67 -33.45 -14.11 19.24
N VAL A 68 -32.36 -13.35 19.15
CA VAL A 68 -31.99 -12.37 20.19
C VAL A 68 -32.98 -11.21 20.30
N LEU A 69 -33.48 -10.71 19.17
CA LEU A 69 -34.44 -9.59 19.14
C LEU A 69 -35.84 -10.00 19.59
N THR A 70 -36.25 -11.23 19.26
CA THR A 70 -37.58 -11.77 19.58
C THR A 70 -37.65 -12.39 20.98
N ALA A 71 -36.51 -12.77 21.58
CA ALA A 71 -36.42 -13.36 22.92
C ALA A 71 -36.93 -12.46 24.09
N GLY A 72 -37.59 -11.34 23.80
CA GLY A 72 -38.48 -10.65 24.74
C GLY A 72 -37.87 -10.39 26.11
N ARG A 73 -36.70 -9.74 26.16
CA ARG A 73 -35.98 -9.59 27.42
C ARG A 73 -36.55 -8.44 28.24
N THR A 74 -37.16 -8.82 29.36
CA THR A 74 -37.73 -7.95 30.39
C THR A 74 -36.61 -7.26 31.13
N ASN A 75 -36.40 -5.99 30.83
CA ASN A 75 -35.58 -5.15 31.69
C ASN A 75 -36.42 -4.87 32.95
N VAL A 76 -36.19 -5.61 34.04
CA VAL A 76 -37.01 -5.55 35.28
C VAL A 76 -37.21 -4.11 35.79
N HIS A 77 -36.26 -3.22 35.50
CA HIS A 77 -36.27 -1.82 35.92
C HIS A 77 -36.95 -0.84 34.95
N LYS A 78 -37.18 -1.22 33.68
CA LYS A 78 -37.95 -0.41 32.74
C LYS A 78 -39.27 -1.11 32.47
N LYS A 79 -40.38 -0.60 33.02
CA LYS A 79 -41.77 -1.10 32.86
C LYS A 79 -42.26 -1.27 31.40
N ARG A 80 -41.42 -1.03 30.39
CA ARG A 80 -41.66 -1.32 28.97
C ARG A 80 -40.68 -2.38 28.49
N SER A 81 -41.00 -3.63 28.77
CA SER A 81 -40.51 -4.80 28.03
C SER A 81 -41.15 -4.74 26.65
N ARG A 82 -40.47 -4.17 25.66
CA ARG A 82 -40.94 -4.20 24.28
C ARG A 82 -40.21 -5.33 23.58
N SER A 83 -40.84 -6.51 23.52
CA SER A 83 -40.43 -7.56 22.57
C SER A 83 -40.68 -7.03 21.17
N TRP A 84 -39.72 -7.19 20.27
CA TRP A 84 -39.96 -6.93 18.86
C TRP A 84 -40.91 -8.00 18.35
N SER A 85 -41.90 -7.61 17.55
CA SER A 85 -42.62 -8.63 16.78
C SER A 85 -41.64 -9.29 15.81
N GLN A 86 -41.89 -10.55 15.45
CA GLN A 86 -41.03 -11.27 14.52
C GLN A 86 -40.88 -10.50 13.19
N ALA A 87 -41.98 -9.94 12.66
CA ALA A 87 -41.97 -9.14 11.44
C ALA A 87 -41.10 -7.88 11.58
N GLU A 88 -41.23 -7.10 12.66
CA GLU A 88 -40.40 -5.90 12.87
C GLU A 88 -38.91 -6.26 13.01
N ALA A 89 -38.59 -7.40 13.64
CA ALA A 89 -37.22 -7.87 13.79
C ALA A 89 -36.63 -8.35 12.46
N GLU A 90 -37.41 -9.09 11.66
CA GLU A 90 -37.03 -9.52 10.31
C GLU A 90 -36.77 -8.32 9.39
N ASP A 91 -37.65 -7.31 9.40
CA ASP A 91 -37.48 -6.07 8.62
C ASP A 91 -36.22 -5.30 9.04
N LEU A 92 -35.99 -5.14 10.34
CA LEU A 92 -34.81 -4.46 10.86
C LEU A 92 -33.51 -5.19 10.44
N ILE A 93 -33.49 -6.52 10.59
CA ILE A 93 -32.36 -7.36 10.21
C ILE A 93 -32.15 -7.31 8.70
N GLY A 94 -33.22 -7.35 7.90
CA GLY A 94 -33.18 -7.23 6.45
C GLY A 94 -32.53 -5.91 6.01
N HIS A 95 -32.98 -4.79 6.57
CA HIS A 95 -32.37 -3.48 6.34
C HIS A 95 -30.90 -3.42 6.78
N PHE A 96 -30.58 -4.02 7.92
CA PHE A 96 -29.22 -4.08 8.43
C PHE A 96 -28.29 -4.84 7.48
N VAL A 97 -28.71 -6.00 6.99
CA VAL A 97 -27.93 -6.82 6.06
C VAL A 97 -27.77 -6.12 4.71
N ALA A 98 -28.85 -5.58 4.13
CA ALA A 98 -28.78 -4.83 2.88
C ALA A 98 -27.79 -3.65 2.97
N LYS A 99 -27.79 -2.94 4.09
CA LYS A 99 -26.84 -1.84 4.33
C LYS A 99 -25.40 -2.33 4.47
N CYS A 100 -25.20 -3.49 5.10
CA CYS A 100 -23.87 -4.11 5.21
C CYS A 100 -23.31 -4.49 3.84
N GLU A 101 -24.11 -5.12 2.98
CA GLU A 101 -23.73 -5.50 1.62
C GLU A 101 -23.42 -4.27 0.75
N ALA A 102 -24.28 -3.25 0.79
CA ALA A 102 -24.05 -2.00 0.08
C ALA A 102 -22.73 -1.32 0.51
N ASN A 103 -22.43 -1.30 1.81
CA ASN A 103 -21.18 -0.76 2.32
C ASN A 103 -19.96 -1.61 1.92
N LYS A 104 -20.09 -2.93 1.88
CA LYS A 104 -19.03 -3.84 1.41
C LYS A 104 -18.69 -3.54 -0.05
N LEU A 105 -19.69 -3.52 -0.93
CA LEU A 105 -19.53 -3.18 -2.35
C LEU A 105 -18.90 -1.80 -2.55
N ARG A 106 -19.33 -0.80 -1.77
CA ARG A 106 -18.74 0.55 -1.82
C ARG A 106 -17.25 0.56 -1.43
N ARG A 107 -16.85 -0.22 -0.42
CA ARG A 107 -15.45 -0.34 0.00
C ARG A 107 -14.60 -1.02 -1.06
N GLU A 108 -15.10 -2.11 -1.65
CA GLU A 108 -14.43 -2.82 -2.74
C GLU A 108 -14.23 -1.91 -3.96
N ALA A 109 -15.28 -1.17 -4.36
CA ALA A 109 -15.18 -0.20 -5.45
C ALA A 109 -14.18 0.94 -5.16
N LEU A 110 -14.12 1.43 -3.90
CA LEU A 110 -13.13 2.42 -3.50
C LEU A 110 -11.70 1.86 -3.52
N GLN A 111 -11.53 0.61 -3.11
CA GLN A 111 -10.24 -0.07 -3.11
C GLN A 111 -9.72 -0.26 -4.55
N GLN A 112 -10.58 -0.76 -5.45
CA GLN A 112 -10.25 -0.89 -6.88
C GLN A 112 -9.88 0.46 -7.51
N ARG A 113 -10.59 1.54 -7.17
CA ARG A 113 -10.25 2.89 -7.65
C ARG A 113 -8.88 3.37 -7.18
N LYS A 114 -8.50 3.06 -5.93
CA LYS A 114 -7.18 3.40 -5.39
C LYS A 114 -6.08 2.64 -6.11
N GLU A 115 -6.25 1.32 -6.26
CA GLU A 115 -5.30 0.46 -6.97
C GLU A 115 -5.10 0.93 -8.42
N ALA A 116 -6.18 1.19 -9.16
CA ALA A 116 -6.10 1.71 -10.53
C ALA A 116 -5.38 3.08 -10.61
N LEU A 117 -5.55 3.93 -9.59
CA LEU A 117 -4.86 5.23 -9.53
C LEU A 117 -3.38 5.07 -9.23
N GLU A 118 -3.01 4.17 -8.32
CA GLU A 118 -1.63 3.84 -8.01
C GLU A 118 -0.90 3.25 -9.21
N GLU A 119 -1.51 2.30 -9.92
CA GLU A 119 -0.97 1.74 -11.17
C GLU A 119 -0.71 2.83 -12.21
N ARG A 120 -1.67 3.75 -12.42
CA ARG A 120 -1.49 4.90 -13.34
C ARG A 120 -0.32 5.80 -12.93
N LEU A 121 -0.15 6.05 -11.63
CA LEU A 121 0.96 6.85 -11.13
C LEU A 121 2.30 6.14 -11.34
N GLN A 122 2.37 4.83 -11.09
CA GLN A 122 3.56 4.01 -11.32
C GLN A 122 3.94 4.00 -12.80
N GLN A 123 2.97 3.81 -13.71
CA GLN A 123 3.19 3.88 -15.15
C GLN A 123 3.77 5.23 -15.58
N ARG A 124 3.22 6.34 -15.08
CA ARG A 124 3.75 7.69 -15.37
C ARG A 124 5.18 7.88 -14.87
N ARG A 125 5.50 7.37 -13.67
CA ARG A 125 6.86 7.42 -13.11
C ARG A 125 7.84 6.61 -13.99
N ALA A 126 7.47 5.39 -14.37
CA ALA A 126 8.27 4.54 -15.25
C ALA A 126 8.53 5.21 -16.60
N GLN A 127 7.50 5.79 -17.24
CA GLN A 127 7.66 6.53 -18.49
C GLN A 127 8.60 7.74 -18.35
N LYS A 128 8.54 8.46 -17.23
CA LYS A 128 9.44 9.60 -16.97
C LYS A 128 10.89 9.14 -16.83
N VAL A 129 11.13 8.03 -16.14
CA VAL A 129 12.48 7.43 -16.01
C VAL A 129 13.02 7.04 -17.38
N LEU A 130 12.24 6.34 -18.20
CA LEU A 130 12.64 5.95 -19.56
C LEU A 130 12.97 7.18 -20.44
N ARG A 131 12.14 8.22 -20.37
CA ARG A 131 12.39 9.47 -21.11
C ARG A 131 13.69 10.16 -20.66
N ASN A 132 13.94 10.17 -19.34
CA ASN A 132 15.16 10.77 -18.79
C ASN A 132 16.42 9.97 -19.17
N ALA A 133 16.35 8.63 -19.13
CA ALA A 133 17.43 7.76 -19.57
C ALA A 133 17.81 8.04 -21.04
N ARG A 134 16.83 8.07 -21.94
CA ARG A 134 17.06 8.41 -23.37
C ARG A 134 17.70 9.78 -23.57
N LYS A 135 17.28 10.78 -22.79
CA LYS A 135 17.88 12.12 -22.84
C LYS A 135 19.34 12.10 -22.38
N LEU A 136 19.65 11.32 -21.35
CA LEU A 136 21.01 11.17 -20.83
C LEU A 136 21.91 10.48 -21.86
N GLU A 137 21.45 9.36 -22.45
CA GLU A 137 22.17 8.64 -23.51
C GLU A 137 22.48 9.56 -24.70
N CYS A 138 21.50 10.34 -25.17
CA CYS A 138 21.72 11.29 -26.26
C CYS A 138 22.76 12.36 -25.90
N ARG A 139 22.76 12.85 -24.65
CA ARG A 139 23.79 13.80 -24.18
C ARG A 139 25.17 13.15 -24.14
N GLN A 140 25.27 11.90 -23.66
CA GLN A 140 26.53 11.16 -23.61
C GLN A 140 27.09 10.94 -25.02
N GLN A 141 26.27 10.50 -25.97
CA GLN A 141 26.67 10.30 -27.36
C GLN A 141 27.20 11.60 -27.99
N ARG A 142 26.50 12.72 -27.79
CA ARG A 142 26.96 14.03 -28.29
C ARG A 142 28.30 14.44 -27.68
N LEU A 143 28.51 14.17 -26.39
CA LEU A 143 29.76 14.47 -25.71
C LEU A 143 30.90 13.59 -26.26
N GLN A 144 30.66 12.29 -26.44
CA GLN A 144 31.62 11.37 -27.04
C GLN A 144 32.02 11.81 -28.45
N GLN A 145 31.06 12.17 -29.30
CA GLN A 145 31.33 12.69 -30.64
C GLN A 145 32.19 13.96 -30.60
N ARG A 146 31.89 14.91 -29.70
CA ARG A 146 32.68 16.14 -29.52
C ARG A 146 34.10 15.84 -29.06
N LEU A 147 34.28 14.92 -28.11
CA LEU A 147 35.59 14.49 -27.65
C LEU A 147 36.37 13.80 -28.76
N GLN A 148 35.74 12.94 -29.55
CA GLN A 148 36.36 12.27 -30.70
C GLN A 148 36.81 13.29 -31.75
N GLN A 149 35.97 14.26 -32.11
CA GLN A 149 36.33 15.33 -33.04
C GLN A 149 37.51 16.17 -32.50
N ARG A 150 37.50 16.50 -31.20
CA ARG A 150 38.60 17.24 -30.57
C ARG A 150 39.90 16.43 -30.60
N TRP A 151 39.83 15.14 -30.27
CA TRP A 151 40.95 14.22 -30.32
C TRP A 151 41.55 14.13 -31.73
N GLN A 152 40.73 13.94 -32.75
CA GLN A 152 41.17 13.94 -34.16
C GLN A 152 41.90 15.23 -34.54
N ARG A 153 41.42 16.40 -34.08
CA ARG A 153 42.11 17.67 -34.32
C ARG A 153 43.48 17.74 -33.64
N VAL A 154 43.60 17.24 -32.42
CA VAL A 154 44.87 17.18 -31.67
C VAL A 154 45.84 16.24 -32.36
N VAL A 155 45.40 15.01 -32.68
CA VAL A 155 46.21 14.03 -33.43
C VAL A 155 46.68 14.61 -34.76
N GLY A 156 45.78 15.23 -35.53
CA GLY A 156 46.15 15.85 -36.81
C GLY A 156 47.13 17.02 -36.67
N ARG A 157 47.10 17.77 -35.56
CA ARG A 157 48.12 18.80 -35.25
C ARG A 157 49.46 18.17 -34.91
N ALA A 158 49.47 17.13 -34.06
CA ALA A 158 50.68 16.41 -33.68
C ALA A 158 51.35 15.75 -34.90
N GLN A 159 50.58 15.11 -35.78
CA GLN A 159 51.09 14.53 -37.02
C GLN A 159 51.72 15.58 -37.94
N ARG A 160 51.08 16.75 -38.09
CA ARG A 160 51.66 17.85 -38.88
C ARG A 160 52.96 18.39 -38.28
N ALA A 161 53.03 18.53 -36.96
CA ALA A 161 54.26 18.93 -36.27
C ALA A 161 55.38 17.91 -36.49
N LEU A 162 55.09 16.62 -36.31
CA LEU A 162 56.05 15.54 -36.56
C LEU A 162 56.57 15.55 -38.00
N LEU A 163 55.69 15.75 -38.99
CA LEU A 163 56.09 15.85 -40.39
C LEU A 163 56.94 17.08 -40.68
N GLN A 164 56.75 18.19 -39.95
CA GLN A 164 57.60 19.37 -40.07
C GLN A 164 58.98 19.13 -39.47
N GLU A 165 59.04 18.53 -38.28
CA GLU A 165 60.31 18.14 -37.63
C GLU A 165 61.12 17.20 -38.54
N GLN A 166 60.50 16.14 -39.06
CA GLN A 166 61.15 15.21 -40.00
C GLN A 166 61.70 15.91 -41.27
N LYS A 167 61.02 16.93 -41.79
CA LYS A 167 61.49 17.71 -42.94
C LYS A 167 62.69 18.58 -42.59
N LEU A 168 62.67 19.21 -41.42
CA LEU A 168 63.79 20.03 -40.94
C LEU A 168 65.02 19.16 -40.67
N ASP A 169 64.83 17.99 -40.07
CA ASP A 169 65.90 17.02 -39.83
C ASP A 169 66.50 16.52 -41.15
N ALA A 170 65.66 16.15 -42.12
CA ALA A 170 66.12 15.73 -43.44
C ALA A 170 66.89 16.84 -44.17
N SER A 171 66.42 18.10 -44.08
CA SER A 171 67.14 19.24 -44.66
C SER A 171 68.48 19.49 -43.96
N SER A 172 68.51 19.38 -42.63
CA SER A 172 69.74 19.51 -41.83
C SER A 172 70.75 18.40 -42.17
N GLN A 173 70.28 17.16 -42.33
CA GLN A 173 71.11 16.02 -42.76
C GLN A 173 71.66 16.21 -44.18
N GLN A 174 70.85 16.73 -45.11
CA GLN A 174 71.31 17.04 -46.47
C GLN A 174 72.37 18.14 -46.49
N GLN A 175 72.20 19.20 -45.70
CA GLN A 175 73.20 20.27 -45.56
C GLN A 175 74.50 19.75 -44.95
N ALA A 176 74.42 18.93 -43.90
CA ALA A 176 75.58 18.30 -43.30
C ALA A 176 76.31 17.38 -44.31
N ALA A 177 75.57 16.57 -45.07
CA ALA A 177 76.14 15.71 -46.11
C ALA A 177 76.78 16.51 -47.24
N ALA A 178 76.17 17.62 -47.68
CA ALA A 178 76.72 18.52 -48.68
C ALA A 178 78.02 19.19 -48.20
N ALA A 179 78.05 19.69 -46.96
CA ALA A 179 79.25 20.26 -46.36
C ALA A 179 80.40 19.25 -46.27
N VAL A 180 80.10 17.99 -45.92
CA VAL A 180 81.10 16.89 -45.93
C VAL A 180 81.60 16.61 -47.35
N ALA A 181 80.72 16.60 -48.36
CA ALA A 181 81.10 16.39 -49.75
C ALA A 181 81.95 17.54 -50.32
N GLU A 182 81.64 18.80 -49.97
CA GLU A 182 82.45 19.96 -50.34
C GLU A 182 83.83 19.91 -49.67
N ALA A 183 83.89 19.60 -48.37
CA ALA A 183 85.15 19.44 -47.66
C ALA A 183 86.02 18.31 -48.22
N ALA A 184 85.39 17.25 -48.76
CA ALA A 184 86.10 16.16 -49.44
C ALA A 184 86.63 16.56 -50.83
N ARG A 185 86.01 17.51 -51.53
CA ARG A 185 86.49 18.05 -52.82
C ARG A 185 87.61 19.08 -52.68
N ALA A 186 87.70 19.73 -51.52
CA ALA A 186 88.74 20.72 -51.22
C ALA A 186 90.05 20.10 -50.71
N LYS A 187 90.10 18.78 -50.54
CA LYS A 187 91.29 17.99 -50.20
C LYS A 187 91.78 17.25 -51.45
#